data_AF-A0A9D7H9S4-F1
#
_entry.id   AF-A0A9D7H9S4-F1
#
_cell.length_a   1.000
_cell.length_b   1.000
_cell.length_c   1.000
_cell.angle_alpha   90.00
_cell.angle_beta   90.00
_cell.angle_gamma   90.00
#
_symmetry.space_group_name_H-M   'P 1'
#
loop_
_entity.id
_entity.type
_entity.pdbx_description
1 polymer ?
#
loop_
_entity_poly.entity_id
_entity_poly.type
_entity_poly.pdbx_seq_one_letter_code
_entity_poly.pdbx_strand_id
1 'polypeptide(L)'
;MKPLAEKEKDAGRFTRARMPPRERRVRVTQATTTADKHGGGYLPFAIDVRWGDEWHQNDIVGCAYLKTGALFVKRGDEYRPASVLLGKSAEAVAGVCTPGAKERA
;
A
#
# COMPACT_ATOMS: atom_id res chain seq x y z
N MET A 1 3.56 -3.43 -17.33
CA MET A 1 2.27 -2.76 -17.15
C MET A 1 2.40 -1.72 -16.03
N LYS A 2 1.85 -0.50 -16.18
CA LYS A 2 1.90 0.56 -15.13
C LYS A 2 0.48 1.08 -14.81
N PRO A 3 -0.40 0.24 -14.22
CA PRO A 3 -1.85 0.50 -14.19
C PRO A 3 -2.24 1.76 -13.42
N LEU A 4 -1.54 2.08 -12.33
CA LEU A 4 -1.81 3.30 -11.57
C LEU A 4 -1.43 4.55 -12.36
N ALA A 5 -0.27 4.55 -13.02
CA ALA A 5 0.19 5.68 -13.82
C ALA A 5 -0.71 5.91 -15.05
N GLU A 6 -1.26 4.85 -15.63
CA GLU A 6 -2.28 4.94 -16.68
C GLU A 6 -3.55 5.62 -16.16
N LYS A 7 -4.09 5.14 -15.03
CA LYS A 7 -5.27 5.77 -14.40
C LYS A 7 -5.06 7.25 -14.07
N GLU A 8 -3.86 7.63 -13.65
CA GLU A 8 -3.53 9.01 -13.28
C GLU A 8 -3.42 9.94 -14.51
N LYS A 9 -3.04 9.42 -15.68
CA LYS A 9 -3.03 10.21 -16.92
C LYS A 9 -4.44 10.58 -17.38
N ASP A 10 -5.42 9.73 -17.08
CA ASP A 10 -6.82 9.97 -17.41
C ASP A 10 -7.51 10.95 -16.45
N ALA A 11 -6.80 11.46 -15.43
CA ALA A 11 -7.30 12.48 -14.54
C ALA A 11 -7.51 13.80 -15.31
N GLY A 12 -8.74 14.00 -15.81
CA GLY A 12 -9.08 15.16 -16.64
C GLY A 12 -8.86 16.50 -15.96
N ARG A 13 -8.59 17.55 -16.74
CA ARG A 13 -8.26 18.91 -16.28
C ARG A 13 -9.28 19.56 -15.34
N PHE A 14 -10.52 19.08 -15.36
CA PHE A 14 -11.63 19.56 -14.52
C PHE A 14 -11.90 18.68 -13.30
N THR A 15 -11.05 17.67 -13.05
CA THR A 15 -11.17 16.82 -11.87
C THR A 15 -10.85 17.60 -10.59
N ARG A 16 -11.59 17.33 -9.52
CA ARG A 16 -11.24 17.79 -8.16
C ARG A 16 -10.23 16.87 -7.47
N ALA A 17 -9.80 15.80 -8.15
CA ALA A 17 -8.75 14.94 -7.63
C ALA A 17 -7.43 15.70 -7.55
N ARG A 18 -6.66 15.45 -6.48
CA ARG A 18 -5.32 16.00 -6.33
C ARG A 18 -4.46 15.53 -7.52
N MET A 19 -3.65 16.44 -8.08
CA MET A 19 -2.64 16.07 -9.08
C MET A 19 -1.77 14.93 -8.56
N PRO A 20 -1.35 13.97 -9.40
CA PRO A 20 -0.43 12.92 -8.96
C PRO A 20 0.94 13.51 -8.58
N PRO A 21 1.69 12.86 -7.67
CA PRO A 21 3.06 13.22 -7.36
C PRO A 21 3.96 13.01 -8.59
N ARG A 22 5.11 13.68 -8.63
CA ARG A 22 6.06 13.58 -9.75
C ARG A 22 6.65 12.18 -9.86
N GLU A 23 7.01 11.61 -8.71
CA GLU A 23 7.64 10.31 -8.63
C GLU A 23 7.15 9.53 -7.42
N ARG A 24 7.29 8.20 -7.51
CA ARG A 24 7.04 7.28 -6.41
C ARG A 24 8.15 6.25 -6.35
N ARG A 25 8.52 5.87 -5.13
CA ARG A 25 9.51 4.82 -4.86
C ARG A 25 8.91 3.83 -3.87
N VAL A 26 9.01 2.54 -4.19
CA VAL A 26 8.66 1.47 -3.24
C VAL A 26 9.90 1.12 -2.43
N ARG A 27 9.72 0.96 -1.11
CA ARG A 27 10.73 0.52 -0.17
C ARG A 27 10.17 -0.60 0.69
N VAL A 28 10.82 -1.75 0.67
CA VAL A 28 10.52 -2.83 1.62
C VAL A 28 11.05 -2.41 2.99
N THR A 29 10.20 -2.41 4.02
CA THR A 29 10.56 -1.89 5.35
C THR A 29 11.10 -2.97 6.28
N GLN A 30 10.82 -4.25 5.98
CA GLN A 30 11.43 -5.41 6.63
C GLN A 30 11.76 -6.45 5.57
N ALA A 31 13.00 -6.94 5.57
CA ALA A 31 13.48 -7.90 4.57
C ALA A 31 12.94 -9.32 4.79
N THR A 32 12.50 -9.65 6.01
CA THR A 32 12.00 -10.97 6.38
C THR A 32 10.48 -11.00 6.43
N THR A 33 9.92 -12.14 6.00
CA THR A 33 8.48 -12.39 6.06
C THR A 33 8.02 -12.47 7.52
N THR A 34 6.93 -11.77 7.81
CA THR A 34 6.26 -11.78 9.12
C THR A 34 4.94 -12.51 8.99
N ALA A 35 4.57 -13.32 9.99
CA ALA A 35 3.26 -13.95 10.04
C ALA A 35 2.22 -12.94 10.58
N ASP A 36 1.08 -12.86 9.91
CA ASP A 36 -0.06 -12.09 10.40
C ASP A 36 -0.87 -12.85 11.47
N LYS A 37 -1.96 -12.26 11.93
CA LYS A 37 -2.87 -12.89 12.91
C LYS A 37 -3.52 -14.18 12.43
N HIS A 38 -3.56 -14.41 11.12
CA HIS A 38 -4.16 -15.59 10.49
C HIS A 38 -3.09 -16.62 10.05
N GLY A 39 -1.81 -16.40 10.37
CA GLY A 39 -0.69 -17.26 9.97
C GLY A 39 -0.19 -17.02 8.54
N GLY A 40 -0.74 -16.02 7.84
CA GLY A 40 -0.30 -15.62 6.50
C GLY A 40 1.01 -14.85 6.54
N GLY A 41 2.02 -15.32 5.80
CA GLY A 41 3.30 -14.64 5.67
C GLY A 41 3.21 -13.41 4.75
N TYR A 42 3.61 -12.25 5.26
CA TYR A 42 3.63 -10.98 4.53
C TYR A 42 4.98 -10.26 4.65
N LEU A 43 5.28 -9.39 3.68
CA LEU A 43 6.37 -8.41 3.73
C LEU A 43 5.79 -7.00 3.81
N PRO A 44 6.15 -6.20 4.81
CA PRO A 44 5.73 -4.81 4.86
C PRO A 44 6.53 -3.95 3.87
N PHE A 45 5.85 -2.99 3.27
CA PHE A 45 6.44 -2.00 2.37
C PHE A 45 5.88 -0.60 2.65
N ALA A 46 6.63 0.39 2.20
CA ALA A 46 6.22 1.78 2.13
C ALA A 46 6.41 2.29 0.69
N ILE A 47 5.56 3.22 0.28
CA ILE A 47 5.70 4.01 -0.94
C ILE A 47 6.01 5.43 -0.50
N ASP A 48 7.16 5.91 -0.91
CA ASP A 48 7.56 7.30 -0.77
C ASP A 48 7.11 8.06 -2.03
N VAL A 49 6.68 9.31 -1.89
CA VAL A 49 6.23 10.16 -3.02
C VAL A 49 7.07 11.43 -3.10
N ARG A 50 7.27 11.94 -4.31
CA ARG A 50 7.96 13.22 -4.54
C ARG A 50 6.97 14.30 -4.97
N TRP A 51 6.84 15.35 -4.16
CA TRP A 51 6.08 16.56 -4.50
C TRP A 51 7.07 17.69 -4.78
N GLY A 52 7.06 18.24 -6.00
CA GLY A 52 8.11 19.17 -6.41
C GLY A 52 9.49 18.50 -6.33
N ASP A 53 10.36 19.03 -5.47
CA ASP A 53 11.70 18.47 -5.22
C ASP A 53 11.83 17.70 -3.91
N GLU A 54 10.78 17.68 -3.09
CA GLU A 54 10.79 17.06 -1.75
C GLU A 54 10.26 15.61 -1.79
N TRP A 55 10.97 14.71 -1.12
CA TRP A 55 10.53 13.34 -0.88
C TRP A 55 9.78 13.23 0.45
N HIS A 56 8.55 12.75 0.39
CA HIS A 56 7.73 12.43 1.54
C HIS A 56 7.74 10.92 1.74
N GLN A 57 8.25 10.48 2.88
CA GLN A 57 8.34 9.06 3.20
C GLN A 57 7.00 8.51 3.72
N ASN A 58 6.75 7.24 3.46
CA ASN A 58 5.60 6.49 4.00
C ASN A 58 4.23 7.11 3.63
N ASP A 59 4.12 7.73 2.46
CA ASP A 59 2.85 8.27 1.96
C ASP A 59 1.78 7.19 1.82
N ILE A 60 2.20 5.98 1.43
CA ILE A 60 1.39 4.76 1.51
C ILE A 60 2.20 3.71 2.24
N VAL A 61 1.59 3.08 3.24
CA VAL A 61 2.16 1.91 3.92
C VAL A 61 1.26 0.70 3.67
N GLY A 62 1.87 -0.48 3.57
CA GLY A 62 1.12 -1.69 3.24
C GLY A 62 1.92 -2.96 3.45
N CYS A 63 1.33 -4.07 3.04
CA CYS A 63 2.01 -5.35 3.02
C CYS A 63 1.69 -6.18 1.78
N ALA A 64 2.63 -7.04 1.43
CA ALA A 64 2.55 -7.97 0.32
C ALA A 64 2.61 -9.42 0.81
N TYR A 65 1.61 -10.21 0.43
CA TYR A 65 1.57 -11.65 0.68
C TYR A 65 2.17 -12.37 -0.51
N LEU A 66 3.41 -12.84 -0.37
CA LEU A 66 4.17 -13.41 -1.49
C LEU A 66 3.56 -14.68 -2.08
N LYS A 67 2.87 -15.48 -1.25
CA LYS A 67 2.25 -16.74 -1.69
C LYS A 67 1.01 -16.53 -2.56
N THR A 68 0.22 -15.51 -2.26
CA THR A 68 -1.06 -15.25 -2.94
C THR A 68 -0.97 -14.11 -3.95
N GLY A 69 0.08 -13.29 -3.89
CA GLY A 69 0.19 -12.03 -4.62
C GLY A 69 -0.73 -10.93 -4.08
N ALA A 70 -1.42 -11.16 -2.95
CA ALA A 70 -2.32 -10.18 -2.37
C ALA A 70 -1.55 -8.98 -1.80
N LEU A 71 -2.04 -7.78 -2.11
CA LEU A 71 -1.47 -6.52 -1.66
C LEU A 71 -2.52 -5.74 -0.88
N PHE A 72 -2.15 -5.30 0.31
CA PHE A 72 -3.00 -4.49 1.17
C PHE A 72 -2.28 -3.20 1.52
N VAL A 73 -3.04 -2.11 1.62
CA VAL A 73 -2.54 -0.77 1.97
C VAL A 73 -3.36 -0.20 3.10
N LYS A 74 -2.72 0.59 3.96
CA LYS A 74 -3.38 1.27 5.07
C LYS A 74 -4.11 2.52 4.57
N ARG A 75 -5.37 2.67 4.97
CA ARG A 75 -6.22 3.85 4.74
C ARG A 75 -6.89 4.23 6.06
N GLY A 76 -6.54 5.39 6.61
CA GLY A 76 -6.89 5.69 8.00
C GLY A 76 -6.25 4.64 8.91
N ASP A 77 -7.05 3.97 9.73
CA ASP A 77 -6.59 2.90 10.63
C ASP A 77 -6.80 1.49 10.10
N GLU A 78 -7.37 1.35 8.90
CA GLU A 78 -7.77 0.07 8.33
C GLU A 78 -6.88 -0.35 7.16
N TYR A 79 -6.76 -1.66 6.93
CA TYR A 79 -6.11 -2.21 5.74
C TYR A 79 -7.14 -2.60 4.69
N ARG A 80 -6.91 -2.16 3.45
CA ARG A 80 -7.77 -2.43 2.29
C ARG A 80 -6.95 -3.00 1.13
N PRO A 81 -7.54 -3.80 0.23
CA PRO A 81 -6.84 -4.27 -0.97
C PRO A 81 -6.29 -3.09 -1.80
N ALA A 82 -5.07 -3.21 -2.32
CA ALA A 82 -4.38 -2.13 -3.04
C ALA A 82 -5.15 -1.61 -4.28
N SER A 83 -6.15 -2.35 -4.75
CA SER A 83 -7.08 -1.91 -5.80
C SER A 83 -7.84 -0.62 -5.47
N VAL A 84 -7.95 -0.23 -4.19
CA VAL A 84 -8.50 1.08 -3.79
C VAL A 84 -7.66 2.25 -4.30
N LEU A 85 -6.36 2.06 -4.53
CA LEU A 85 -5.50 3.06 -5.18
C LEU A 85 -5.89 3.26 -6.64
N LEU A 86 -6.45 2.23 -7.26
CA LEU A 86 -7.04 2.27 -8.60
C LEU A 86 -8.51 2.69 -8.54
N GLY A 87 -8.95 3.33 -7.45
CA GLY A 87 -10.31 3.83 -7.19
C GLY A 87 -11.42 2.79 -7.27
N LYS A 88 -11.10 1.50 -7.06
CA LYS A 88 -12.12 0.49 -6.79
C LYS A 88 -12.60 0.62 -5.35
N SER A 89 -13.89 0.41 -5.12
CA SER A 89 -14.41 0.23 -3.76
C SER A 89 -14.02 -1.16 -3.28
N ALA A 90 -13.36 -1.24 -2.13
CA ALA A 90 -13.06 -2.50 -1.47
C ALA A 90 -13.16 -2.33 0.05
N GLU A 91 -13.71 -3.36 0.69
CA GLU A 91 -13.90 -3.39 2.14
C GLU A 91 -12.57 -3.53 2.88
N ALA A 92 -12.56 -3.09 4.14
CA ALA A 92 -11.44 -3.30 5.04
C ALA A 92 -11.34 -4.79 5.40
N VAL A 93 -10.10 -5.28 5.52
CA VAL A 93 -9.83 -6.66 5.91
C VAL A 93 -9.12 -6.64 7.26
N ALA A 94 -9.71 -7.31 8.25
CA ALA A 94 -9.17 -7.37 9.59
C ALA A 94 -8.05 -8.42 9.71
N GLY A 95 -7.03 -8.12 10.53
CA GLY A 95 -5.96 -9.06 10.86
C GLY A 95 -4.87 -9.23 9.81
N VAL A 96 -5.02 -8.62 8.63
CA VAL A 96 -3.94 -8.52 7.64
C VAL A 96 -2.91 -7.46 8.04
N CYS A 97 -1.69 -7.59 7.55
CA CYS A 97 -0.57 -6.66 7.80
C CYS A 97 -0.32 -6.34 9.29
N THR A 98 -0.83 -7.16 10.19
CA THR A 98 -0.71 -7.00 11.63
C THR A 98 0.01 -8.22 12.14
N PRO A 99 1.16 -8.07 12.82
CA PRO A 99 1.88 -9.23 13.31
C PRO A 99 0.97 -10.04 14.24
N GLY A 100 0.97 -11.37 14.06
CA GLY A 100 0.42 -12.27 15.07
C GLY A 100 1.05 -11.96 16.42
N ALA A 101 0.26 -12.01 17.50
CA ALA A 101 0.81 -11.80 18.84
C ALA A 101 1.96 -12.80 19.02
N LYS A 102 3.20 -12.29 19.13
CA LYS A 102 4.31 -13.12 19.57
C LYS A 102 4.00 -13.48 21.02
N GLU A 103 3.68 -14.74 21.28
CA GLU A 103 3.85 -15.32 22.59
C GLU A 103 5.32 -15.09 22.95
N ARG A 104 5.56 -14.23 23.94
CA ARG A 104 6.90 -14.02 24.48
C ARG A 104 7.25 -15.33 25.18
N ALA A 105 8.15 -16.11 24.57
CA ALA A 105 8.85 -17.19 25.26
C ALA A 105 9.86 -16.59 26.26
#